data_AF-A0A0L0UMS9-F1
#
_entry.id   AF-A0A0L0UMS9-F1
#
_cell.length_a   1.000
_cell.length_b   1.000
_cell.length_c   1.000
_cell.angle_alpha   90.00
_cell.angle_beta   90.00
_cell.angle_gamma   90.00
#
_symmetry.space_group_name_H-M   'P 1'
#
loop_
_entity.id
_entity.type
_entity.pdbx_description
1 polymer ?
#
loop_
_entity_poly.entity_id
_entity_poly.type
_entity_poly.pdbx_seq_one_letter_code
_entity_poly.pdbx_strand_id
1 'polypeptide(L)'
;MDALAITPLCLRVAFSMDNLLGYNPLWHHDPAYVREKERQESEGMCRCLCSNCEPTKSKTLVKNLVFANKDNFDNILQDTYQPTEARDLTHKYPPKRVSLRKRKVPEAERPIMEEFMAQLTTDLHKHYDTTFGAGGPLGSSDIFGAEEADAIATYMHHIRTPGDIRGIIGGECFDG
;
A
#
# COMPACT_ATOMS: atom_id res chain seq x y z
N MET A 1 -6.31 7.44 7.59
CA MET A 1 -6.32 7.61 6.13
C MET A 1 -6.42 9.08 5.81
N ASP A 2 -5.59 9.56 4.89
CA ASP A 2 -5.63 10.94 4.41
C ASP A 2 -6.88 11.15 3.53
N ALA A 3 -7.72 12.14 3.88
CA ALA A 3 -8.95 12.44 3.15
C ALA A 3 -8.69 12.85 1.69
N LEU A 4 -7.51 13.43 1.40
CA LEU A 4 -7.10 13.76 0.04
C LEU A 4 -6.86 12.51 -0.82
N ALA A 5 -6.40 11.41 -0.22
CA ALA A 5 -6.14 10.17 -0.95
C ALA A 5 -7.43 9.46 -1.41
N ILE A 6 -8.54 9.69 -0.71
CA ILE A 6 -9.82 9.01 -0.95
C ILE A 6 -10.90 9.91 -1.54
N THR A 7 -10.65 11.22 -1.69
CA THR A 7 -11.67 12.13 -2.23
C THR A 7 -11.99 11.79 -3.68
N PRO A 8 -13.28 11.66 -4.05
CA PRO A 8 -13.68 11.48 -5.44
C PRO A 8 -13.77 12.81 -6.21
N LEU A 9 -13.48 13.93 -5.54
CA LEU A 9 -13.72 15.28 -6.05
C LEU A 9 -12.52 15.84 -6.81
N CYS A 10 -12.71 16.99 -7.48
CA CYS A 10 -11.61 17.68 -8.16
C CYS A 10 -10.47 17.99 -7.18
N LEU A 11 -9.28 17.43 -7.40
CA LEU A 11 -8.14 17.61 -6.50
C LEU A 11 -7.73 19.08 -6.37
N ARG A 12 -7.82 19.88 -7.44
CA ARG A 12 -7.53 21.32 -7.39
C ARG A 12 -8.45 22.06 -6.42
N VAL A 13 -9.74 21.71 -6.42
CA VAL A 13 -10.72 22.30 -5.51
C VAL A 13 -10.49 21.79 -4.09
N ALA A 14 -10.23 20.48 -3.92
CA ALA A 14 -9.92 19.88 -2.62
C ALA A 14 -8.71 20.54 -1.94
N PHE A 15 -7.58 20.69 -2.66
CA PHE A 15 -6.41 21.40 -2.16
C PHE A 15 -6.69 22.86 -1.80
N SER A 16 -7.51 23.56 -2.60
CA SER A 16 -7.90 24.94 -2.28
C SER A 16 -8.69 25.00 -0.97
N MET A 17 -9.66 24.08 -0.80
CA MET A 17 -10.44 23.98 0.42
C MET A 17 -9.60 23.60 1.63
N ASP A 18 -8.65 22.68 1.49
CA ASP A 18 -7.75 22.30 2.58
C ASP A 18 -6.93 23.51 3.06
N ASN A 19 -6.40 24.30 2.12
CA ASN A 19 -5.68 25.53 2.44
C ASN A 19 -6.56 26.62 3.07
N LEU A 20 -7.82 26.75 2.65
CA LEU A 20 -8.73 27.81 3.10
C LEU A 20 -9.47 27.46 4.40
N LEU A 21 -9.83 26.19 4.59
CA LEU A 21 -10.76 25.72 5.63
C LEU A 21 -10.17 24.59 6.48
N GLY A 22 -9.02 24.02 6.12
CA GLY A 22 -8.33 22.98 6.89
C GLY A 22 -8.95 21.59 6.76
N TYR A 23 -9.73 21.32 5.69
CA TYR A 23 -10.25 19.99 5.43
C TYR A 23 -10.41 19.69 3.93
N ASN A 24 -10.29 18.40 3.59
CA ASN A 24 -10.55 17.89 2.24
C ASN A 24 -11.99 17.37 2.11
N PRO A 25 -12.78 17.84 1.12
CA PRO A 25 -14.16 17.43 0.93
C PRO A 25 -14.25 16.00 0.38
N LEU A 26 -15.29 15.25 0.76
CA LEU A 26 -15.50 13.86 0.31
C LEU A 26 -16.78 13.66 -0.52
N TRP A 27 -17.62 14.70 -0.65
CA TRP A 27 -18.94 14.60 -1.29
C TRP A 27 -19.26 15.84 -2.12
N HIS A 28 -19.97 15.63 -3.22
CA HIS A 28 -20.23 16.65 -4.24
C HIS A 28 -21.15 17.79 -3.77
N HIS A 29 -21.94 17.54 -2.72
CA HIS A 29 -22.88 18.50 -2.15
C HIS A 29 -22.31 19.28 -0.96
N ASP A 30 -21.02 19.14 -0.65
CA ASP A 30 -20.37 20.00 0.32
C ASP A 30 -20.53 21.48 -0.11
N PRO A 31 -21.18 22.34 0.69
CA PRO A 31 -21.43 23.71 0.29
C PRO A 31 -20.16 24.53 0.04
N ALA A 32 -19.07 24.25 0.75
CA ALA A 32 -17.79 24.91 0.52
C ALA A 32 -17.12 24.41 -0.77
N TYR A 33 -17.26 23.13 -1.11
CA TYR A 33 -16.79 22.58 -2.38
C TYR A 33 -17.52 23.20 -3.57
N VAL A 34 -18.85 23.28 -3.51
CA VAL A 34 -19.66 23.88 -4.57
C VAL A 34 -19.27 25.35 -4.77
N ARG A 35 -19.17 26.13 -3.69
CA ARG A 35 -18.77 27.55 -3.77
C ARG A 35 -17.36 27.72 -4.35
N GLU A 36 -16.39 26.92 -3.92
CA GLU A 36 -15.02 27.06 -4.41
C GLU A 36 -14.92 26.65 -5.88
N LYS A 37 -15.63 25.60 -6.29
CA LYS A 37 -15.73 25.21 -7.70
C LYS A 37 -16.33 26.33 -8.55
N GLU A 38 -17.46 26.90 -8.12
CA GLU A 38 -18.12 28.02 -8.80
C GLU A 38 -17.22 29.25 -8.89
N ARG A 39 -16.50 29.58 -7.81
CA ARG A 39 -15.52 30.68 -7.80
C ARG A 39 -14.45 30.48 -8.86
N GLN A 40 -13.82 29.29 -8.91
CA GLN A 40 -12.78 28.97 -9.90
C GLN A 40 -13.32 29.06 -11.35
N GLU A 41 -14.57 28.64 -11.58
CA GLU A 41 -15.23 28.79 -12.88
C GLU A 41 -15.50 30.26 -13.22
N SER A 42 -15.97 31.07 -12.26
CA SER A 42 -16.27 32.50 -12.44
C SER A 42 -15.02 33.35 -12.69
N GLU A 43 -13.88 32.94 -12.15
CA GLU A 43 -12.57 33.57 -12.38
C GLU A 43 -11.92 33.12 -13.70
N GLY A 44 -12.58 32.26 -14.48
CA GLY A 44 -12.08 31.81 -15.77
C GLY A 44 -10.88 30.87 -15.66
N MET A 45 -10.71 30.17 -14.52
CA MET A 45 -9.64 29.17 -14.41
C MET A 45 -9.86 28.06 -15.44
N CYS A 46 -8.77 27.58 -16.04
CA CYS A 46 -8.85 26.48 -17.00
C CYS A 46 -9.48 25.22 -16.39
N ARG A 47 -10.05 24.36 -17.24
CA ARG A 47 -10.59 23.07 -16.79
C ARG A 47 -9.50 22.24 -16.12
N CYS A 48 -9.81 21.66 -14.95
CA CYS A 48 -8.87 20.79 -14.24
C CYS A 48 -8.70 19.45 -14.96
N LEU A 49 -7.45 18.97 -15.03
CA LEU A 49 -7.06 17.70 -15.65
C LEU A 49 -6.54 16.68 -14.62
N CYS A 50 -6.90 16.84 -13.34
CA CYS A 50 -6.48 15.90 -12.29
C CYS A 50 -7.08 14.51 -12.49
N SER A 51 -6.56 13.52 -11.76
CA SER A 51 -7.00 12.11 -11.82
C SER A 51 -8.50 11.91 -11.59
N ASN A 52 -9.14 12.79 -10.83
CA ASN A 52 -10.58 12.71 -10.56
C ASN A 52 -11.43 13.41 -11.63
N CYS A 53 -10.89 14.41 -12.32
CA CYS A 53 -11.58 15.11 -13.42
C CYS A 53 -11.40 14.43 -14.78
N GLU A 54 -10.26 13.75 -14.98
CA GLU A 54 -9.89 13.06 -16.22
C GLU A 54 -9.26 11.67 -15.92
N PRO A 55 -10.05 10.72 -15.38
CA PRO A 55 -9.52 9.43 -14.90
C PRO A 55 -8.92 8.59 -16.02
N THR A 56 -9.49 8.64 -17.22
CA THR A 56 -8.97 7.88 -18.37
C THR A 56 -7.60 8.40 -18.80
N LYS A 57 -7.46 9.72 -18.97
CA LYS A 57 -6.19 10.35 -19.34
C LYS A 57 -5.13 10.18 -18.26
N SER A 58 -5.52 10.26 -16.99
CA SER A 58 -4.61 10.00 -15.87
C SER A 58 -4.04 8.58 -15.90
N LYS A 59 -4.85 7.57 -16.27
CA LYS A 59 -4.36 6.20 -16.43
C LYS A 59 -3.38 6.08 -17.60
N THR A 60 -3.65 6.74 -18.72
CA THR A 60 -2.73 6.77 -19.87
C THR A 60 -1.42 7.47 -19.52
N LEU A 61 -1.50 8.61 -18.82
CA LEU A 61 -0.34 9.35 -18.32
C LEU A 61 0.56 8.45 -17.47
N VAL A 62 0.00 7.80 -16.45
CA VAL A 62 0.76 6.91 -15.55
C VAL A 62 1.43 5.76 -16.31
N LYS A 63 0.74 5.17 -17.31
CA LYS A 63 1.32 4.14 -18.16
C LYS A 63 2.50 4.65 -18.99
N ASN A 64 2.40 5.89 -19.48
CA ASN A 64 3.41 6.48 -20.35
C ASN A 64 4.60 7.10 -19.60
N LEU A 65 4.44 7.46 -18.31
CA LEU A 65 5.50 8.06 -17.49
C LEU A 65 6.77 7.23 -17.40
N VAL A 66 6.69 5.90 -17.55
CA VAL A 66 7.88 5.03 -17.62
C VAL A 66 8.80 5.35 -18.80
N PHE A 67 8.26 5.95 -19.86
CA PHE A 67 9.00 6.34 -21.07
C PHE A 67 9.45 7.81 -21.05
N ALA A 68 9.11 8.56 -19.99
CA ALA A 68 9.39 9.99 -19.91
C ALA A 68 10.90 10.28 -19.93
N ASN A 69 11.26 11.25 -20.76
CA ASN A 69 12.57 11.87 -20.85
C ASN A 69 12.38 13.37 -21.16
N LYS A 70 13.48 14.12 -21.29
CA LYS A 70 13.43 15.57 -21.50
C LYS A 70 12.72 15.97 -22.81
N ASP A 71 12.74 15.12 -23.82
CA ASP A 71 12.26 15.45 -25.16
C ASP A 71 10.78 15.08 -25.37
N ASN A 72 10.25 14.12 -24.59
CA ASN A 72 8.89 13.61 -24.75
C ASN A 72 7.93 13.90 -23.57
N PHE A 73 8.41 14.55 -22.51
CA PHE A 73 7.62 14.81 -21.30
C PHE A 73 6.33 15.58 -21.59
N ASP A 74 6.40 16.65 -22.37
CA ASP A 74 5.23 17.46 -22.71
C ASP A 74 4.22 16.68 -23.56
N ASN A 75 4.69 15.84 -24.48
CA ASN A 75 3.83 14.97 -25.29
C ASN A 75 3.10 13.94 -24.42
N ILE A 76 3.76 13.43 -23.37
CA ILE A 76 3.17 12.52 -22.39
C ILE A 76 2.10 13.25 -21.56
N LEU A 77 2.38 14.48 -21.10
CA LEU A 77 1.42 15.31 -20.37
C LEU A 77 0.19 15.70 -21.21
N GLN A 78 0.39 15.91 -22.51
CA GLN A 78 -0.67 16.29 -23.45
C GLN A 78 -1.45 15.09 -24.01
N ASP A 79 -1.11 13.87 -23.60
CA ASP A 79 -1.74 12.62 -24.11
C ASP A 79 -1.56 12.43 -25.63
N THR A 80 -0.47 12.94 -26.19
CA THR A 80 -0.11 12.83 -27.62
C THR A 80 1.02 11.83 -27.86
N TYR A 81 1.72 11.40 -26.80
CA TYR A 81 2.81 10.43 -26.89
C TYR A 81 2.29 9.02 -27.19
N GLN A 82 2.85 8.40 -28.23
CA GLN A 82 2.63 6.99 -28.57
C GLN A 82 3.93 6.20 -28.32
N PRO A 83 3.93 5.22 -27.41
CA PRO A 83 5.11 4.41 -27.15
C PRO A 83 5.42 3.54 -28.38
N THR A 84 6.67 3.60 -28.83
CA THR A 84 7.18 2.76 -29.94
C THR A 84 7.76 1.43 -29.45
N GLU A 85 7.99 1.31 -28.15
CA GLU A 85 8.65 0.18 -27.50
C GLU A 85 7.90 -0.22 -26.23
N ALA A 86 7.95 -1.50 -25.86
CA ALA A 86 7.44 -1.97 -24.59
C ALA A 86 8.58 -2.00 -23.55
N ARG A 87 8.35 -1.42 -22.36
CA ARG A 87 9.25 -1.55 -21.21
C ARG A 87 8.69 -2.54 -20.20
N ASP A 88 9.46 -3.57 -19.88
CA ASP A 88 9.13 -4.50 -18.81
C ASP A 88 9.46 -3.88 -17.45
N LEU A 89 8.43 -3.57 -16.68
CA LEU A 89 8.54 -3.05 -15.31
C LEU A 89 8.47 -4.11 -14.24
N THR A 90 8.32 -5.40 -14.58
CA THR A 90 8.16 -6.48 -13.60
C THR A 90 9.30 -6.53 -12.58
N HIS A 91 10.51 -6.17 -12.98
CA HIS A 91 11.67 -6.06 -12.09
C HIS A 91 11.57 -4.97 -11.01
N LYS A 92 10.71 -3.95 -11.20
CA LYS A 92 10.48 -2.88 -10.20
C LYS A 92 9.43 -3.26 -9.16
N TYR A 93 8.56 -4.21 -9.49
CA TYR A 93 7.56 -4.69 -8.55
C TYR A 93 8.17 -5.80 -7.70
N PRO A 94 7.81 -5.89 -6.40
CA PRO A 94 8.17 -7.04 -5.60
C PRO A 94 7.69 -8.32 -6.33
N PRO A 95 8.52 -9.37 -6.39
CA PRO A 95 8.09 -10.63 -6.98
C PRO A 95 6.83 -11.10 -6.25
N LYS A 96 5.81 -11.52 -7.01
CA LYS A 96 4.62 -12.14 -6.41
C LYS A 96 5.08 -13.28 -5.51
N ARG A 97 4.58 -13.31 -4.27
CA ARG A 97 4.88 -14.39 -3.32
C ARG A 97 4.53 -15.72 -4.00
N VAL A 98 5.50 -16.63 -4.04
CA VAL A 98 5.26 -18.00 -4.50
C VAL A 98 4.27 -18.63 -3.52
N SER A 99 3.19 -19.23 -4.02
CA SER A 99 2.26 -19.94 -3.14
C SER A 99 2.96 -21.18 -2.58
N LEU A 100 3.16 -21.18 -1.25
CA LEU A 100 3.67 -22.35 -0.55
C LEU A 100 2.53 -23.33 -0.29
N ARG A 101 2.83 -24.63 -0.41
CA ARG A 101 1.85 -25.66 -0.07
C ARG A 101 1.84 -25.83 1.43
N LYS A 102 0.65 -25.77 2.03
CA LYS A 102 0.47 -26.07 3.45
C LYS A 102 0.71 -27.56 3.69
N ARG A 103 1.38 -27.90 4.78
CA ARG A 103 1.43 -29.29 5.25
C ARG A 103 0.05 -29.66 5.79
N LYS A 104 -0.43 -30.86 5.44
CA LYS A 104 -1.59 -31.44 6.11
C LYS A 104 -1.14 -31.96 7.48
N VAL A 105 -1.67 -31.37 8.56
CA VAL A 105 -1.31 -31.75 9.93
C VAL A 105 -2.30 -32.82 10.41
N PRO A 106 -1.83 -34.03 10.76
CA PRO A 106 -2.68 -35.04 11.38
C PRO A 106 -3.18 -34.59 12.75
N GLU A 107 -4.37 -35.03 13.16
CA GLU A 107 -4.96 -34.63 14.44
C GLU A 107 -4.08 -34.98 15.65
N ALA A 108 -3.36 -36.11 15.56
CA ALA A 108 -2.44 -36.56 16.59
C ALA A 108 -1.20 -35.63 16.78
N GLU A 109 -0.85 -34.83 15.77
CA GLU A 109 0.29 -33.91 15.83
C GLU A 109 -0.11 -32.50 16.28
N ARG A 110 -1.41 -32.19 16.39
CA ARG A 110 -1.87 -30.86 16.80
C ARG A 110 -1.36 -30.42 18.16
N PRO A 111 -1.38 -31.26 19.22
CA PRO A 111 -0.91 -30.83 20.53
C PRO A 111 0.58 -30.46 20.51
N ILE A 112 1.38 -31.21 19.77
CA ILE A 112 2.82 -30.94 19.60
C ILE A 112 3.03 -29.62 18.85
N MET A 113 2.20 -29.37 17.83
CA MET A 113 2.27 -28.14 17.07
C MET A 113 1.86 -26.91 17.89
N GLU A 114 0.81 -27.04 18.72
CA GLU A 114 0.37 -26.01 19.65
C GLU A 114 1.43 -25.68 20.71
N GLU A 115 2.04 -26.71 21.30
CA GLU A 115 3.15 -26.54 22.24
C GLU A 115 4.34 -25.83 21.58
N PHE A 116 4.69 -26.22 20.35
CA PHE A 116 5.74 -25.58 19.58
C PHE A 116 5.45 -24.10 19.31
N MET A 117 4.23 -23.76 18.87
CA MET A 117 3.82 -22.36 18.64
C MET A 117 3.88 -21.53 19.92
N ALA A 118 3.42 -22.08 21.04
CA ALA A 118 3.47 -21.41 22.34
C ALA A 118 4.91 -21.15 22.79
N GLN A 119 5.80 -22.13 22.65
CA GLN A 119 7.21 -22.01 22.98
C GLN A 119 7.90 -20.96 22.08
N LEU A 120 7.66 -21.05 20.76
CA LEU A 120 8.22 -20.12 19.78
C LEU A 120 7.84 -18.66 20.08
N THR A 121 6.56 -18.44 20.38
CA THR A 121 6.03 -17.11 20.72
C THR A 121 6.68 -16.58 22.00
N THR A 122 6.73 -17.42 23.04
CA THR A 122 7.33 -17.05 24.34
C THR A 122 8.80 -16.68 24.20
N ASP A 123 9.58 -17.48 23.47
CA ASP A 123 11.01 -17.26 23.29
C ASP A 123 11.29 -15.99 22.48
N LEU A 124 10.50 -15.73 21.44
CA LEU A 124 10.65 -14.54 20.62
C LEU A 124 10.24 -13.28 21.38
N HIS A 125 9.15 -13.31 22.16
CA HIS A 125 8.76 -12.19 23.01
C HIS A 125 9.84 -11.86 24.03
N LYS A 126 10.35 -12.88 24.72
CA LYS A 126 11.47 -12.71 25.65
C LYS A 126 12.71 -12.15 24.96
N HIS A 127 13.04 -12.63 23.77
CA HIS A 127 14.18 -12.12 23.00
C HIS A 127 13.99 -10.65 22.60
N TYR A 128 12.80 -10.26 22.17
CA TYR A 128 12.46 -8.88 21.84
C TYR A 128 12.58 -7.97 23.06
N ASP A 129 11.94 -8.33 24.16
CA ASP A 129 11.92 -7.51 25.38
C ASP A 129 13.33 -7.36 25.98
N THR A 130 14.16 -8.41 25.89
CA THR A 130 15.57 -8.33 26.33
C THR A 130 16.45 -7.50 25.42
N THR A 131 16.13 -7.42 24.12
CA THR A 131 16.94 -6.69 23.14
C THR A 131 16.57 -5.20 23.07
N PHE A 132 15.27 -4.88 23.13
CA PHE A 132 14.76 -3.52 22.91
C PHE A 132 14.21 -2.86 24.18
N GLY A 133 13.97 -3.62 25.25
CA GLY A 133 13.42 -3.13 26.51
C GLY A 133 11.91 -2.84 26.43
N ALA A 134 11.30 -2.61 27.60
CA ALA A 134 9.91 -2.20 27.68
C ALA A 134 9.77 -0.68 27.48
N GLY A 135 8.86 -0.24 26.62
CA GLY A 135 8.52 1.19 26.45
C GLY A 135 8.53 1.72 25.01
N GLY A 136 8.76 0.87 24.01
CA GLY A 136 8.57 1.22 22.61
C GLY A 136 7.08 1.35 22.24
N PRO A 137 6.76 2.01 21.12
CA PRO A 137 5.38 2.12 20.61
C PRO A 137 4.82 0.79 20.11
N LEU A 138 5.66 -0.22 19.91
CA LEU A 138 5.30 -1.58 19.52
C LEU A 138 5.80 -2.57 20.57
N GLY A 139 4.88 -3.40 21.06
CA GLY A 139 5.17 -4.53 21.95
C GLY A 139 5.61 -5.77 21.17
N SER A 140 6.17 -6.75 21.88
CA SER A 140 6.58 -8.03 21.30
C SER A 140 5.45 -8.80 20.61
N SER A 141 4.22 -8.69 21.13
CA SER A 141 3.01 -9.23 20.53
C SER A 141 2.61 -8.55 19.21
N ASP A 142 2.99 -7.29 19.02
CA ASP A 142 2.69 -6.55 17.78
C ASP A 142 3.68 -6.92 16.66
N ILE A 143 4.85 -7.46 17.02
CA ILE A 143 5.88 -7.89 16.08
C ILE A 143 5.72 -9.36 15.68
N PHE A 144 5.24 -10.20 16.60
CA PHE A 144 5.06 -11.63 16.37
C PHE A 144 3.91 -12.18 17.21
N GLY A 145 2.83 -12.57 16.53
CA GLY A 145 1.62 -13.10 17.13
C GLY A 145 1.34 -14.55 16.72
N ALA A 146 0.08 -14.96 16.95
CA ALA A 146 -0.38 -16.31 16.65
C ALA A 146 -0.35 -16.62 15.15
N GLU A 147 -0.56 -15.61 14.29
CA GLU A 147 -0.55 -15.79 12.83
C GLU A 147 0.85 -16.13 12.31
N GLU A 148 1.88 -15.44 12.80
CA GLU A 148 3.26 -15.71 12.44
C GLU A 148 3.71 -17.08 12.96
N ALA A 149 3.31 -17.44 14.19
CA ALA A 149 3.60 -18.75 14.77
C ALA A 149 2.95 -19.90 13.98
N ASP A 150 1.67 -19.76 13.60
CA ASP A 150 0.96 -20.73 12.77
C ASP A 150 1.57 -20.84 11.38
N ALA A 151 1.96 -19.72 10.77
CA ALA A 151 2.63 -19.71 9.47
C ALA A 151 3.95 -20.49 9.53
N ILE A 152 4.80 -20.24 10.54
CA ILE A 152 6.06 -20.98 10.71
C ILE A 152 5.81 -22.47 10.93
N ALA A 153 4.86 -22.83 11.80
CA ALA A 153 4.53 -24.23 12.07
C ALA A 153 3.99 -24.94 10.81
N THR A 154 3.07 -24.31 10.09
CA THR A 154 2.44 -24.85 8.88
C THR A 154 3.44 -25.04 7.73
N TYR A 155 4.36 -24.09 7.56
CA TYR A 155 5.35 -24.09 6.48
C TYR A 155 6.74 -24.54 6.91
N MET A 156 6.88 -25.14 8.10
CA MET A 156 8.18 -25.57 8.66
C MET A 156 9.03 -26.40 7.68
N HIS A 157 8.38 -27.31 6.94
CA HIS A 157 9.01 -28.15 5.93
C HIS A 157 9.59 -27.39 4.71
N HIS A 158 9.24 -26.12 4.52
CA HIS A 158 9.78 -25.23 3.50
C HIS A 158 10.92 -24.35 4.03
N ILE A 159 11.16 -24.30 5.34
CA ILE A 159 12.21 -23.47 5.95
C ILE A 159 13.53 -24.22 5.90
N ARG A 160 14.49 -23.72 5.12
CA ARG A 160 15.86 -24.27 5.03
C ARG A 160 16.92 -23.25 5.44
N THR A 161 16.59 -21.98 5.29
CA THR A 161 17.46 -20.85 5.56
C THR A 161 16.70 -19.80 6.38
N PRO A 162 17.41 -18.94 7.13
CA PRO A 162 16.77 -17.81 7.81
C PRO A 162 15.99 -16.89 6.86
N GLY A 163 16.39 -16.81 5.58
CA GLY A 163 15.69 -16.01 4.57
C GLY A 163 14.28 -16.52 4.25
N ASP A 164 14.03 -17.82 4.38
CA ASP A 164 12.72 -18.43 4.10
C ASP A 164 11.66 -17.97 5.11
N ILE A 165 12.07 -17.71 6.36
CA ILE A 165 11.20 -17.17 7.41
C ILE A 165 10.60 -15.84 6.95
N ARG A 166 11.42 -14.94 6.40
CA ARG A 166 10.95 -13.64 5.87
C ARG A 166 9.92 -13.81 4.74
N GLY A 167 10.03 -14.86 3.94
CA GLY A 167 9.05 -15.17 2.90
C GLY A 167 7.72 -15.69 3.47
N ILE A 168 7.78 -16.44 4.57
CA ILE A 168 6.64 -17.11 5.22
C ILE A 168 5.83 -16.13 6.08
N ILE A 169 6.47 -15.45 7.03
CA ILE A 169 5.78 -14.50 7.92
C ILE A 169 5.63 -13.12 7.24
N GLY A 170 6.51 -12.80 6.28
CA GLY A 170 6.42 -11.55 5.53
C GLY A 170 6.79 -10.32 6.36
N GLY A 171 6.15 -9.21 6.04
CA GLY A 171 6.05 -8.02 6.87
C GLY A 171 4.65 -7.42 6.68
N GLU A 172 4.22 -6.58 7.61
CA GLU A 172 2.94 -5.87 7.49
C GLU A 172 2.94 -4.99 6.24
N CYS A 173 1.94 -5.18 5.38
CA CYS A 173 1.62 -4.26 4.31
C CYS A 173 0.31 -3.57 4.70
N PHE A 174 0.32 -2.24 4.77
CA PHE A 174 -0.91 -1.48 4.88
C PHE A 174 -1.58 -1.46 3.50
N ASP A 175 -2.89 -1.75 3.46
CA ASP A 175 -3.68 -1.50 2.26
C ASP A 175 -3.62 0.01 1.96
N GLY A 176 -3.10 0.33 0.77
CA GLY A 176 -3.02 1.70 0.25
C GLY A 176 -4.28 2.11 -0.49
#